data_AF-A0A552QTN3-F1
#
_entry.id   AF-A0A552QTN3-F1
#
_cell.length_a   1.000
_cell.length_b   1.000
_cell.length_c   1.000
_cell.angle_alpha   90.00
_cell.angle_beta   90.00
_cell.angle_gamma   90.00
#
_symmetry.space_group_name_H-M   'P 1'
#
loop_
_entity.id
_entity.type
_entity.pdbx_description
1 polymer ?
#
loop_
_entity_poly.entity_id
_entity_poly.type
_entity_poly.pdbx_seq_one_letter_code
_entity_poly.pdbx_strand_id
1 'polypeptide(L)'
;MSYEWMGQALCAQTDPDMWFPEVGGSQTVAAKRICASCPVRAQCVEHAQRLEGGVSADHRYGAWGGQTPRERELIGGEQPAAIRDRDAVRLVGQGLSVGEVAARLGCSDRTVARALHAARRTENAA
;
A
#
# COMPACT_ATOMS: atom_id res chain seq x y z
N MET A 1 -20.53 -18.56 -11.11
CA MET A 1 -19.91 -17.22 -11.02
C MET A 1 -19.31 -16.92 -12.39
N SER A 2 -19.78 -15.86 -13.06
CA SER A 2 -19.25 -15.44 -14.36
C SER A 2 -17.94 -14.67 -14.16
N TYR A 3 -16.93 -14.98 -14.98
CA TYR A 3 -15.63 -14.29 -15.01
C TYR A 3 -15.55 -13.23 -16.12
N GLU A 4 -16.69 -12.84 -16.71
CA GLU A 4 -16.75 -11.85 -17.80
C GLU A 4 -16.10 -10.51 -17.44
N TRP A 5 -16.13 -10.12 -16.17
CA TRP A 5 -15.47 -8.91 -15.68
C TRP A 5 -13.95 -8.94 -15.88
N MET A 6 -13.31 -10.11 -15.88
CA MET A 6 -11.86 -10.20 -16.09
C MET A 6 -11.46 -9.71 -17.48
N GLY A 7 -12.36 -9.79 -18.47
CA GLY A 7 -12.12 -9.27 -19.82
C GLY A 7 -11.98 -7.74 -19.88
N GLN A 8 -12.43 -7.02 -18.84
CA GLN A 8 -12.30 -5.56 -18.74
C GLN A 8 -11.12 -5.12 -17.85
N ALA A 9 -10.30 -6.07 -17.38
CA ALA A 9 -9.18 -5.76 -16.52
C ALA A 9 -8.04 -5.09 -17.29
N LEU A 10 -7.62 -3.91 -16.84
CA LEU A 10 -6.51 -3.18 -17.47
C LEU A 10 -5.17 -3.92 -17.35
N CYS A 11 -4.99 -4.77 -16.33
CA CYS A 11 -3.76 -5.54 -16.14
C CYS A 11 -3.44 -6.49 -17.30
N ALA A 12 -4.46 -7.02 -17.98
CA ALA A 12 -4.29 -7.87 -19.15
C ALA A 12 -3.73 -7.12 -20.37
N GLN A 13 -3.68 -5.79 -20.32
CA GLN A 13 -3.18 -4.92 -21.38
C GLN A 13 -1.78 -4.37 -21.09
N THR A 14 -1.15 -4.84 -20.01
CA THR A 14 0.19 -4.40 -19.58
C THR A 14 1.13 -5.59 -19.49
N ASP A 15 2.41 -5.30 -19.23
CA ASP A 15 3.42 -6.32 -18.96
C ASP A 15 3.00 -7.21 -17.77
N PRO A 16 2.95 -8.54 -17.92
CA PRO A 16 2.62 -9.46 -16.82
C PRO A 16 3.60 -9.38 -15.65
N ASP A 17 4.88 -9.11 -15.89
CA ASP A 17 5.91 -9.09 -14.84
C ASP A 17 5.67 -7.96 -13.84
N MET A 18 5.01 -6.89 -14.27
CA MET A 18 4.62 -5.76 -13.42
C MET A 18 3.71 -6.18 -12.25
N TRP A 19 2.98 -7.29 -12.40
CA TRP A 19 2.07 -7.82 -11.40
C TRP A 19 2.75 -8.79 -10.43
N PHE A 20 4.02 -9.13 -10.67
CA PHE A 20 4.87 -9.97 -9.81
C PHE A 20 6.14 -9.22 -9.39
N PRO A 21 6.02 -8.06 -8.71
CA PRO A 21 7.17 -7.24 -8.40
C PRO A 21 8.11 -7.95 -7.42
N GLU A 22 9.41 -7.84 -7.67
CA GLU A 22 10.42 -8.12 -6.66
C GLU A 22 10.19 -7.23 -5.43
N VAL A 23 10.47 -7.76 -4.24
CA VAL A 23 10.24 -7.09 -2.95
C VAL A 23 10.91 -5.71 -2.95
N GLY A 24 10.11 -4.65 -2.90
CA GLY A 24 10.60 -3.26 -2.85
C GLY A 24 10.82 -2.56 -4.19
N GLY A 25 10.46 -3.19 -5.32
CA GLY A 25 10.65 -2.63 -6.66
C GLY A 25 9.67 -1.51 -7.07
N SER A 26 10.13 -0.64 -7.98
CA SER A 26 9.35 0.45 -8.60
C SER A 26 8.09 -0.02 -9.34
N GLN A 27 8.08 -1.28 -9.77
CA GLN A 27 6.96 -1.96 -10.44
C GLN A 27 5.68 -1.96 -9.60
N THR A 28 5.81 -2.01 -8.26
CA THR A 28 4.67 -1.92 -7.33
C THR A 28 3.90 -0.60 -7.49
N VAL A 29 4.61 0.51 -7.71
CA VAL A 29 3.97 1.83 -7.85
C VAL A 29 3.23 1.94 -9.18
N ALA A 30 3.82 1.42 -10.26
CA ALA A 30 3.19 1.39 -11.57
C ALA A 30 1.91 0.51 -11.58
N ALA A 31 2.01 -0.71 -11.05
CA ALA A 31 0.87 -1.63 -10.90
C ALA A 31 -0.30 -0.97 -10.14
N LYS A 32 -0.01 -0.29 -9.03
CA LYS A 32 -1.02 0.42 -8.23
C LYS A 32 -1.73 1.54 -9.00
N ARG A 33 -0.99 2.31 -9.80
CA ARG A 33 -1.58 3.37 -10.63
C ARG A 33 -2.54 2.79 -11.66
N ILE A 34 -2.17 1.71 -12.33
CA ILE A 34 -3.03 1.01 -13.28
C ILE A 34 -4.28 0.45 -12.58
N CYS A 35 -4.13 -0.15 -11.40
CA CYS A 35 -5.29 -0.62 -10.63
C CYS A 35 -6.23 0.51 -10.23
N ALA A 36 -5.74 1.71 -9.94
CA ALA A 36 -6.56 2.85 -9.52
C ALA A 36 -7.55 3.31 -10.62
N SER A 37 -7.20 3.14 -11.89
CA SER A 37 -8.08 3.44 -13.03
C SER A 37 -8.83 2.21 -13.58
N CYS A 38 -8.65 1.03 -12.99
CA CYS A 38 -9.24 -0.22 -13.50
C CYS A 38 -10.74 -0.31 -13.16
N PRO A 39 -11.63 -0.50 -14.15
CA PRO A 39 -13.08 -0.49 -13.93
C PRO A 39 -13.56 -1.67 -13.06
N VAL A 40 -12.79 -2.76 -13.04
CA VAL A 40 -13.15 -4.01 -12.34
C VAL A 40 -12.39 -4.20 -11.03
N ARG A 41 -11.79 -3.12 -10.49
CA ARG A 41 -10.99 -3.16 -9.27
C ARG A 41 -11.75 -3.78 -8.08
N ALA A 42 -13.02 -3.43 -7.89
CA ALA A 42 -13.83 -3.95 -6.79
C ALA A 42 -14.02 -5.47 -6.87
N GLN A 43 -14.39 -5.97 -8.04
CA GLN A 43 -14.55 -7.42 -8.30
C GLN A 43 -13.22 -8.17 -8.14
N CYS A 44 -12.11 -7.54 -8.54
CA CYS A 44 -10.77 -8.10 -8.38
C CYS A 44 -10.38 -8.27 -6.90
N VAL A 45 -10.65 -7.26 -6.05
CA VAL A 45 -10.38 -7.34 -4.60
C VAL A 45 -11.21 -8.44 -3.95
N GLU A 46 -12.52 -8.47 -4.23
CA GLU A 46 -13.41 -9.49 -3.69
C GLU A 46 -12.99 -10.90 -4.12
N HIS A 47 -12.60 -11.06 -5.39
CA HIS A 47 -12.13 -12.33 -5.91
C HIS A 47 -10.81 -12.78 -5.25
N ALA A 48 -9.85 -11.87 -5.07
CA ALA A 48 -8.60 -12.16 -4.38
C ALA A 48 -8.85 -12.60 -2.93
N GLN A 49 -9.71 -11.88 -2.21
CA GLN A 49 -10.09 -12.24 -0.83
C GLN A 49 -10.74 -13.62 -0.74
N ARG A 50 -11.59 -13.96 -1.72
CA ARG A 50 -12.23 -15.28 -1.80
C ARG A 50 -11.22 -16.40 -2.06
N LEU A 51 -10.25 -16.17 -2.95
CA LEU A 51 -9.20 -17.13 -3.26
C LEU A 51 -8.23 -17.34 -2.09
N GLU A 52 -7.89 -16.26 -1.39
CA GLU A 52 -6.90 -16.27 -0.31
C GLU A 52 -7.51 -16.62 1.07
N GLY A 53 -8.83 -16.78 1.14
CA GLY A 53 -9.53 -17.20 2.34
C GLY A 53 -9.00 -18.56 2.82
N GLY A 54 -8.30 -18.57 3.95
CA GLY A 54 -7.68 -19.79 4.50
C GLY A 54 -6.29 -20.12 3.95
N VAL A 55 -5.71 -19.25 3.10
CA VAL A 55 -4.34 -19.40 2.57
C VAL A 55 -3.36 -18.60 3.43
N SER A 56 -2.28 -19.27 3.84
CA SER A 56 -1.18 -18.66 4.58
C SER A 56 -0.50 -17.53 3.78
N ALA A 57 0.01 -16.51 4.48
CA ALA A 57 0.53 -15.30 3.84
C ALA A 57 1.72 -15.55 2.88
N ASP A 58 2.51 -16.58 3.16
CA ASP A 58 3.64 -17.07 2.33
C ASP A 58 3.21 -17.68 0.99
N HIS A 59 1.93 -18.03 0.86
CA HIS A 59 1.34 -18.58 -0.36
C HIS A 59 0.49 -17.55 -1.13
N ARG A 60 0.58 -16.27 -0.76
CA ARG A 60 -0.06 -15.17 -1.49
C ARG A 60 0.94 -14.53 -2.44
N TYR A 61 0.54 -14.35 -3.69
CA TYR A 61 1.41 -13.85 -4.74
C TYR A 61 0.76 -12.73 -5.55
N GLY A 62 1.62 -11.95 -6.19
CA GLY A 62 1.25 -10.90 -7.13
C GLY A 62 0.40 -9.76 -6.56
N ALA A 63 0.21 -8.73 -7.38
CA ALA A 63 -0.63 -7.58 -7.04
C ALA A 63 -2.08 -7.80 -7.51
N TRP A 64 -3.03 -7.64 -6.59
CA TRP A 64 -4.47 -7.78 -6.85
C TRP A 64 -5.19 -6.53 -6.37
N GLY A 65 -6.04 -5.95 -7.23
CA GLY A 65 -6.88 -4.80 -6.86
C GLY A 65 -6.12 -3.56 -6.36
N GLY A 66 -4.83 -3.43 -6.71
CA GLY A 66 -3.92 -2.38 -6.25
C GLY A 66 -3.20 -2.70 -4.94
N GLN A 67 -3.15 -3.98 -4.54
CA GLN A 67 -2.59 -4.41 -3.27
C GLN A 67 -1.58 -5.51 -3.50
N THR A 68 -0.39 -5.38 -2.91
CA THR A 68 0.60 -6.45 -2.85
C THR A 68 0.18 -7.56 -1.88
N PRO A 69 0.79 -8.77 -1.91
CA PRO A 69 0.46 -9.84 -0.97
C PRO A 69 0.57 -9.39 0.50
N ARG A 70 1.65 -8.67 0.82
CA ARG A 70 1.88 -8.08 2.15
C ARG A 70 0.79 -7.09 2.54
N GLU A 71 0.30 -6.27 1.61
CA GLU A 71 -0.80 -5.34 1.93
C GLU A 71 -2.12 -6.07 2.12
N ARG A 72 -2.36 -7.16 1.38
CA ARG A 72 -3.55 -8.01 1.57
C ARG A 72 -3.53 -8.78 2.88
N GLU A 73 -2.35 -9.12 3.41
CA GLU A 73 -2.19 -9.65 4.77
C GLU A 73 -2.66 -8.63 5.82
N LEU A 74 -2.29 -7.36 5.64
CA LEU A 74 -2.64 -6.28 6.57
C LEU A 74 -4.12 -5.84 6.51
N ILE A 75 -4.93 -6.31 5.57
CA ILE A 75 -6.38 -5.99 5.55
C ILE A 75 -7.12 -6.70 6.71
N GLY A 76 -6.53 -7.73 7.30
CA GLY A 76 -6.97 -8.31 8.59
C GLY A 76 -6.37 -7.63 9.83
N GLY A 77 -5.46 -6.67 9.64
CA GLY A 77 -4.76 -5.97 10.71
C GLY A 77 -4.44 -4.56 10.25
N GLU A 78 -5.41 -3.67 10.48
CA GLU A 78 -5.33 -2.20 10.42
C GLU A 78 -4.18 -1.67 9.54
N GLN A 79 -4.51 -1.20 8.33
CA GLN A 79 -3.59 -0.31 7.62
C GLN A 79 -3.22 0.80 8.61
N PRO A 80 -1.93 1.01 8.97
CA PRO A 80 -1.59 2.13 9.83
C PRO A 80 -2.05 3.35 9.05
N ALA A 81 -3.11 3.99 9.55
CA ALA A 81 -3.68 5.19 8.98
C ALA A 81 -2.49 6.08 8.67
N ALA A 82 -2.24 6.34 7.39
CA ALA A 82 -1.06 7.07 6.94
C ALA A 82 -0.89 8.25 7.90
N ILE A 83 0.18 8.23 8.71
CA ILE A 83 0.47 9.36 9.58
C ILE A 83 0.46 10.55 8.64
N ARG A 84 -0.47 11.47 8.85
CA ARG A 84 -0.50 12.67 8.03
C ARG A 84 0.84 13.33 8.31
N ASP A 85 1.73 13.45 7.33
CA ASP A 85 3.12 13.91 7.54
C ASP A 85 3.18 15.17 8.43
N ARG A 86 2.17 16.05 8.29
CA ARG A 86 1.93 17.24 9.13
C ARG A 86 1.86 16.97 10.64
N ASP A 87 1.27 15.86 11.07
CA ASP A 87 1.11 15.52 12.49
C ASP A 87 2.45 15.10 13.11
N ALA A 88 3.28 14.34 12.38
CA ALA A 88 4.63 14.01 12.80
C ALA A 88 5.52 15.27 12.88
N VAL A 89 5.48 16.12 11.83
CA VAL A 89 6.24 17.39 11.80
C VAL A 89 5.82 18.31 12.94
N ARG A 90 4.52 18.47 13.17
CA ARG A 90 3.98 19.32 14.24
C ARG A 90 4.44 18.86 15.62
N LEU A 91 4.38 17.56 15.91
CA LEU A 91 4.76 17.03 17.22
C LEU A 91 6.27 17.14 17.48
N VAL A 92 7.11 16.91 16.46
CA VAL A 92 8.56 17.15 16.58
C VAL A 92 8.85 18.64 16.75
N GLY A 93 8.13 19.52 16.04
CA GLY A 93 8.22 20.98 16.22
C GLY A 93 7.84 21.46 17.62
N GLN A 94 7.10 20.65 18.39
CA GLN A 94 6.78 20.89 19.80
C GLN A 94 7.87 20.37 20.77
N GLY A 95 8.97 19.81 20.25
CA GLY A 95 10.10 19.32 21.04
C GLY A 95 10.02 17.84 21.43
N LEU A 96 9.04 17.09 20.94
CA LEU A 96 8.95 15.65 21.21
C LEU A 96 10.01 14.88 20.42
N SER A 97 10.58 13.86 21.06
CA SER A 97 11.46 12.89 20.40
C SER A 97 10.67 11.99 19.44
N VAL A 98 11.37 11.39 18.47
CA VAL A 98 10.78 10.47 17.48
C VAL A 98 10.02 9.32 18.15
N GLY A 99 10.55 8.77 19.25
CA GLY A 99 9.92 7.68 20.00
C GLY A 99 8.62 8.11 20.71
N GLU A 100 8.57 9.31 21.27
CA GLU A 100 7.35 9.86 21.88
C GLU A 100 6.28 10.14 20.83
N VAL A 101 6.68 10.66 19.68
CA VAL A 101 5.78 10.86 18.54
C VAL A 101 5.23 9.52 18.04
N ALA A 102 6.09 8.51 17.92
CA ALA A 102 5.71 7.17 17.50
C ALA A 102 4.67 6.54 18.44
N ALA A 103 4.93 6.61 19.75
CA ALA A 103 4.00 6.14 20.77
C ALA A 103 2.65 6.89 20.71
N ARG A 104 2.67 8.21 20.52
CA ARG A 104 1.47 9.04 20.49
C ARG A 104 0.62 8.86 19.21
N LEU A 105 1.27 8.53 18.10
CA LEU A 105 0.63 8.29 16.81
C LEU A 105 0.27 6.81 16.58
N GLY A 106 0.60 5.92 17.53
CA GLY A 106 0.32 4.49 17.41
C GLY A 106 1.10 3.81 16.27
N CYS A 107 2.35 4.23 16.04
CA CYS A 107 3.16 3.76 14.92
C CYS A 107 4.61 3.44 15.34
N SER A 108 5.42 2.94 14.41
CA SER A 108 6.87 2.73 14.63
C SER A 108 7.70 4.00 14.43
N ASP A 109 8.86 4.08 15.11
CA ASP A 109 9.86 5.14 14.92
C ASP A 109 10.27 5.31 13.45
N ARG A 110 10.38 4.20 12.71
CA ARG A 110 10.69 4.20 11.27
C ARG A 110 9.60 4.89 10.45
N THR A 111 8.34 4.77 10.86
CA THR A 111 7.21 5.44 10.20
C THR A 111 7.30 6.95 10.39
N VAL A 112 7.59 7.40 11.62
CA VAL A 112 7.81 8.83 11.93
C VAL A 112 8.99 9.39 11.16
N ALA A 113 10.13 8.69 11.14
CA ALA A 113 11.32 9.12 10.41
C ALA A 113 11.07 9.27 8.90
N ARG A 114 10.31 8.36 8.30
CA ARG A 114 9.91 8.44 6.88
C ARG A 114 9.03 9.66 6.60
N ALA A 115 8.05 9.95 7.48
CA ALA A 115 7.17 11.10 7.36
C ALA A 115 7.96 12.42 7.42
N LEU A 116 8.89 12.54 8.38
CA LEU A 116 9.76 13.72 8.51
C LEU A 116 10.66 13.92 7.28
N HIS A 117 11.24 12.84 6.75
CA HIS A 117 12.05 12.91 5.53
C HIS A 117 11.22 13.30 4.30
N ALA A 118 9.99 12.79 4.19
CA ALA A 118 9.09 13.19 3.11
C ALA A 118 8.76 14.68 3.16
N ALA A 119 8.44 15.22 4.34
CA ALA A 119 8.13 16.63 4.56
C ALA A 119 9.31 17.57 4.22
N ARG A 120 10.54 17.21 4.61
CA ARG A 120 11.74 17.99 4.27
C ARG A 120 12.01 18.06 2.76
N ARG A 121 11.69 16.99 2.02
CA ARG A 121 11.82 16.99 0.56
C ARG A 121 10.81 17.90 -0.12
N THR A 122 9.60 18.02 0.42
CA THR A 122 8.60 18.96 -0.09
C THR A 122 8.95 20.41 0.23
N GLU A 123 9.56 20.69 1.38
CA GLU A 123 10.04 22.03 1.75
C GLU A 123 11.22 22.49 0.89
N ASN A 124 12.18 21.60 0.59
CA ASN A 124 13.35 21.93 -0.25
C ASN A 124 13.04 22.01 -1.75
N ALA A 125 11.84 21.62 -2.18
CA ALA A 125 11.41 21.65 -3.58
C ALA A 125 10.51 22.87 -3.90
N ALA A 126 10.22 23.71 -2.91
CA ALA A 126 9.48 24.96 -3.01
C ALA A 126 10.43 26.16 -2.91
#